data_AF-A0AB34T9C2-F1
#
_entry.id   AF-A0AB34T9C2-F1
#
_cell.length_a   1.000
_cell.length_b   1.000
_cell.length_c   1.000
_cell.angle_alpha   90.00
_cell.angle_beta   90.00
_cell.angle_gamma   90.00
#
_symmetry.space_group_name_H-M   'P 1'
#
loop_
_entity.id
_entity.type
_entity.pdbx_description
1 polymer ?
#
loop_
_entity_poly.entity_id
_entity_poly.type
_entity_poly.pdbx_seq_one_letter_code
_entity_poly.pdbx_strand_id
1 'polypeptide(L)'
;MNTLGGLLGVNLTALGIGFIRQLRAKVAGSEEAPEYAGDITLNPLHGLGLDASGFHWPQWTVDMTILAVTGFTLLAVLAVVLLARMPMRKPDNGFDRDPRRYFTDADREHIIACTSGQCEHRMLGLFRCHRPGGQMDHHYPWSHGGATSRRNLVWLCATHNRRKSDRIPTRLYTRLLEHAREDYWPVWARDTMILDGLADTTDDTTPDMDDDDGDWPGE
;
A
#
# COMPACT_ATOMS: atom_id res chain seq x y z
N MET A 1 34.61 -40.24 67.68
CA MET A 1 35.05 -38.97 68.29
C MET A 1 34.11 -37.90 67.73
N ASN A 2 33.06 -37.48 68.45
CA ASN A 2 33.04 -36.38 69.44
C ASN A 2 33.71 -35.11 68.86
N THR A 3 33.14 -33.90 68.81
CA THR A 3 32.11 -33.24 69.64
C THR A 3 31.83 -31.81 69.13
N LEU A 4 30.70 -31.22 69.58
CA LEU A 4 30.37 -29.78 69.74
C LEU A 4 30.07 -28.97 68.45
N GLY A 5 28.90 -28.35 68.24
CA GLY A 5 27.83 -27.95 69.15
C GLY A 5 28.08 -26.55 69.74
N GLY A 6 27.32 -25.54 69.28
CA GLY A 6 27.14 -24.30 70.05
C GLY A 6 26.87 -23.02 69.25
N LEU A 7 25.65 -22.51 69.40
CA LEU A 7 25.26 -21.08 69.42
C LEU A 7 25.13 -20.34 68.08
N LEU A 8 23.87 -20.17 67.65
CA LEU A 8 23.22 -18.86 67.48
C LEU A 8 21.75 -19.05 67.04
N GLY A 9 20.94 -19.60 67.95
CA GLY A 9 19.48 -19.58 67.82
C GLY A 9 18.94 -18.30 68.42
N VAL A 10 18.92 -17.20 67.64
CA VAL A 10 18.15 -16.01 68.03
C VAL A 10 16.68 -16.32 67.72
N ASN A 11 15.93 -16.72 68.75
CA ASN A 11 14.49 -16.95 68.63
C ASN A 11 13.82 -15.65 68.16
N LEU A 12 13.34 -15.62 66.92
CA LEU A 12 12.56 -14.51 66.33
C LEU A 12 11.37 -14.12 67.20
N THR A 13 10.86 -15.05 67.99
CA THR A 13 9.82 -14.85 69.01
C THR A 13 10.28 -13.91 70.13
N ALA A 14 11.53 -14.01 70.58
CA ALA A 14 12.08 -13.13 71.62
C ALA A 14 12.29 -11.70 71.11
N LEU A 15 12.70 -11.56 69.84
CA LEU A 15 12.78 -10.25 69.16
C LEU A 15 11.40 -9.63 68.94
N GLY A 16 10.41 -10.43 68.54
CA GLY A 16 9.02 -9.99 68.37
C GLY A 16 8.38 -9.54 69.69
N ILE A 17 8.60 -10.29 70.78
CA ILE A 17 8.08 -9.92 72.11
C ILE A 17 8.78 -8.66 72.65
N GLY A 18 10.09 -8.51 72.41
CA GLY A 18 10.84 -7.29 72.75
C GLY A 18 10.32 -6.06 72.02
N PHE A 19 10.05 -6.19 70.72
CA PHE A 19 9.51 -5.13 69.87
C PHE A 19 8.10 -4.71 70.30
N ILE A 20 7.21 -5.68 70.60
CA ILE A 20 5.85 -5.40 71.08
C ILE A 20 5.87 -4.71 72.46
N ARG A 21 6.79 -5.09 73.35
CA ARG A 21 6.97 -4.40 74.64
C ARG A 21 7.46 -2.96 74.47
N GLN A 22 8.39 -2.73 73.54
CA GLN A 22 8.87 -1.38 73.23
C GLN A 22 7.77 -0.50 72.63
N LEU A 23 6.95 -1.05 71.73
CA LEU A 23 5.80 -0.35 71.18
C LEU A 23 4.77 -0.02 72.25
N ARG A 24 4.44 -0.96 73.15
CA ARG A 24 3.53 -0.70 74.27
C ARG A 24 4.05 0.35 75.24
N ALA A 25 5.35 0.37 75.55
CA ALA A 25 5.94 1.39 76.41
C ALA A 25 5.90 2.79 75.78
N LYS A 26 6.09 2.89 74.46
CA LYS A 26 5.96 4.16 73.72
C LYS A 26 4.51 4.62 73.59
N VAL A 27 3.57 3.69 73.44
CA VAL A 27 2.13 3.99 73.41
C VAL A 27 1.63 4.43 74.80
N ALA A 28 2.05 3.75 75.87
CA ALA A 28 1.71 4.15 77.24
C ALA A 28 2.27 5.54 77.58
N GLY A 29 3.49 5.88 77.12
CA GLY A 29 4.04 7.23 77.26
C GLY A 29 3.33 8.29 76.40
N SER A 30 2.53 7.90 75.41
CA SER A 30 1.74 8.82 74.58
C SER A 30 0.33 9.10 75.14
N GLU A 31 -0.13 8.31 76.11
CA GLU A 31 -1.43 8.49 76.76
C GLU A 31 -1.41 9.55 77.89
N GLU A 32 -0.23 9.93 78.39
CA GLU A 32 -0.07 10.94 79.46
C GLU A 32 0.00 12.41 78.95
N ALA A 33 -0.05 12.65 77.64
CA ALA A 33 0.00 14.00 77.06
C ALA A 33 -0.93 14.13 75.82
N PRO A 34 -2.25 14.28 76.03
CA PRO A 34 -3.25 14.35 74.93
C PRO A 34 -3.13 15.60 74.05
N GLU A 35 -2.31 16.58 74.45
CA GLU A 35 -2.12 17.84 73.73
C GLU A 35 -1.15 17.77 72.54
N TYR A 36 -0.51 16.62 72.29
CA TYR A 36 0.41 16.43 71.16
C TYR A 36 0.09 15.23 70.25
N ALA A 37 -1.13 14.68 70.32
CA ALA A 37 -1.56 13.52 69.53
C ALA A 37 -2.05 13.87 68.10
N GLY A 38 -1.79 15.09 67.62
CA GLY A 38 -2.30 15.58 66.34
C GLY A 38 -1.49 15.20 65.09
N ASP A 39 -0.19 14.97 65.21
CA ASP A 39 0.71 14.96 64.03
C ASP A 39 1.53 13.67 63.87
N ILE A 40 0.91 12.51 64.08
CA ILE A 40 1.53 11.22 63.73
C ILE A 40 0.82 10.63 62.52
N THR A 41 1.17 11.12 61.33
CA THR A 41 0.81 10.45 60.07
C THR A 41 1.54 9.11 60.01
N LEU A 42 0.82 8.01 60.22
CA LEU A 42 1.30 6.63 60.10
C LEU A 42 1.54 6.22 58.63
N ASN A 43 2.22 7.05 57.85
CA ASN A 43 2.69 6.68 56.53
C ASN A 43 4.17 6.25 56.62
N PRO A 44 4.47 4.94 56.65
CA PRO A 44 5.84 4.44 56.83
C PRO A 44 6.81 4.83 55.69
N LEU A 45 6.30 5.31 54.55
CA LEU A 45 7.09 5.75 53.41
C LEU A 45 7.57 7.22 53.52
N HIS A 46 6.96 8.03 54.39
CA HIS A 46 7.33 9.43 54.56
C HIS A 46 8.70 9.59 55.24
N GLY A 47 9.08 8.64 56.11
CA GLY A 47 10.39 8.61 56.77
C GLY A 47 11.57 8.20 55.87
N LEU A 48 11.30 7.74 54.64
CA LEU A 48 12.32 7.30 53.67
C LEU A 48 12.49 8.29 52.51
N GLY A 49 11.81 9.44 52.53
CA GLY A 49 11.84 10.41 51.42
C GLY A 49 11.25 9.87 50.11
N LEU A 50 10.42 8.82 50.20
CA LEU A 50 9.69 8.23 49.08
C LEU A 50 8.22 8.64 49.20
N ASP A 51 8.00 9.95 49.21
CA ASP A 51 6.68 10.51 49.07
C ASP A 51 6.19 10.22 47.64
N ALA A 52 5.19 9.34 47.51
CA ALA A 52 4.58 9.03 46.22
C ALA A 52 3.90 10.24 45.55
N SER A 53 3.95 11.43 46.17
CA SER A 53 3.64 12.74 45.58
C SER A 53 4.65 13.19 44.51
N GLY A 54 5.86 12.61 44.50
CA GLY A 54 6.90 12.95 43.51
C GLY A 54 6.83 12.16 42.20
N PHE A 55 6.07 11.04 42.14
CA PHE A 55 5.96 10.24 40.91
C PHE A 55 4.83 10.78 40.02
N HIS A 56 5.14 11.83 39.28
CA HIS A 56 4.36 12.22 38.12
C HIS A 56 4.67 11.21 37.01
N TRP A 57 3.68 10.39 36.61
CA TRP A 57 3.77 9.63 35.36
C TRP A 57 4.19 10.61 34.27
N PRO A 58 5.20 10.29 33.44
CA PRO A 58 5.55 11.12 32.30
C PRO A 58 4.27 11.34 31.50
N GLN A 59 3.75 12.56 31.51
CA GLN A 59 2.53 12.95 30.81
C GLN A 59 2.81 13.08 29.31
N TRP A 60 3.36 12.03 28.70
CA TRP A 60 3.30 11.80 27.27
C TRP A 60 1.83 11.44 26.97
N THR A 61 0.92 12.36 27.29
CA THR A 61 -0.36 12.46 26.62
C THR A 61 0.03 12.83 25.20
N VAL A 62 0.36 11.83 24.39
CA VAL A 62 0.28 11.98 22.93
C VAL A 62 -1.10 12.56 22.72
N ASP A 63 -1.12 13.84 22.33
CA ASP A 63 -2.34 14.58 22.14
C ASP A 63 -3.24 13.73 21.24
N MET A 64 -4.43 13.39 21.71
CA MET A 64 -5.36 12.54 20.97
C MET A 64 -5.66 13.14 19.58
N THR A 65 -5.49 14.46 19.45
CA THR A 65 -5.52 15.20 18.18
C THR A 65 -4.38 14.77 17.25
N ILE A 66 -3.14 14.68 17.75
CA ILE A 66 -1.97 14.23 16.96
C ILE A 66 -2.19 12.80 16.48
N LEU A 67 -2.69 11.91 17.35
CA LEU A 67 -2.98 10.52 16.97
C LEU A 67 -4.10 10.46 15.91
N ALA A 68 -5.17 11.23 16.07
CA ALA A 68 -6.27 11.27 15.13
C ALA A 68 -5.86 11.81 13.76
N VAL A 69 -5.14 12.94 13.71
CA VAL A 69 -4.65 13.55 12.46
C VAL A 69 -3.67 12.63 11.75
N THR A 70 -2.73 12.04 12.49
CA THR A 70 -1.75 11.10 11.92
C THR A 70 -2.46 9.86 11.37
N GLY A 71 -3.38 9.28 12.14
CA GLY A 71 -4.17 8.12 11.71
C GLY A 71 -4.98 8.40 10.45
N PHE A 72 -5.70 9.53 10.40
CA PHE A 72 -6.45 9.93 9.20
C PHE A 72 -5.55 10.16 7.99
N THR A 73 -4.39 10.80 8.18
CA THR A 73 -3.43 11.03 7.11
C THR A 73 -2.91 9.71 6.55
N LEU A 74 -2.54 8.76 7.41
CA LEU A 74 -2.08 7.43 6.97
C LEU A 74 -3.17 6.67 6.22
N LEU A 75 -4.42 6.72 6.69
CA LEU A 75 -5.57 6.11 6.00
C LEU A 75 -5.82 6.75 4.63
N ALA A 76 -5.73 8.08 4.53
CA ALA A 76 -5.88 8.80 3.27
C ALA A 76 -4.76 8.42 2.27
N VAL A 77 -3.50 8.39 2.74
CA VAL A 77 -2.36 7.94 1.91
C VAL A 77 -2.56 6.49 1.47
N LEU A 78 -2.98 5.59 2.35
CA LEU A 78 -3.27 4.20 2.02
C LEU A 78 -4.37 4.11 0.96
N ALA A 79 -5.48 4.84 1.11
CA ALA A 79 -6.56 4.87 0.14
C ALA A 79 -6.08 5.34 -1.24
N VAL A 80 -5.29 6.43 -1.29
CA VAL A 80 -4.69 6.93 -2.54
C VAL A 80 -3.78 5.88 -3.18
N VAL A 81 -2.93 5.21 -2.38
CA VAL A 81 -2.04 4.16 -2.90
C VAL A 81 -2.85 2.98 -3.46
N LEU A 82 -3.89 2.53 -2.77
CA LEU A 82 -4.74 1.43 -3.23
C LEU A 82 -5.47 1.80 -4.54
N LEU A 83 -6.02 3.01 -4.62
CA LEU A 83 -6.68 3.51 -5.84
C LEU A 83 -5.68 3.64 -7.01
N ALA A 84 -4.48 4.16 -6.76
CA ALA A 84 -3.43 4.30 -7.77
C ALA A 84 -2.91 2.93 -8.29
N ARG A 85 -3.00 1.88 -7.46
CA ARG A 85 -2.58 0.51 -7.78
C ARG A 85 -3.72 -0.37 -8.27
N MET A 86 -4.94 0.16 -8.42
CA MET A 86 -6.08 -0.59 -8.92
C MET A 86 -5.85 -1.03 -10.37
N PRO A 87 -5.86 -2.35 -10.67
CA PRO A 87 -5.70 -2.84 -12.03
C PRO A 87 -6.90 -2.44 -12.90
N MET A 88 -6.69 -2.37 -14.21
CA MET A 88 -7.78 -2.32 -15.17
C MET A 88 -8.63 -3.60 -15.08
N ARG A 89 -9.94 -3.45 -15.33
CA ARG A 89 -10.83 -4.61 -15.50
C ARG A 89 -10.51 -5.29 -16.83
N LYS A 90 -10.73 -6.61 -16.91
CA LYS A 90 -10.70 -7.34 -18.18
C LYS A 90 -11.62 -6.64 -19.19
N PRO A 91 -11.14 -6.33 -20.40
CA PRO A 91 -11.98 -5.83 -21.48
C PRO A 91 -13.09 -6.83 -21.79
N ASP A 92 -14.28 -6.33 -22.09
CA ASP A 92 -15.45 -7.16 -22.39
C ASP A 92 -15.44 -7.60 -23.84
N ASN A 93 -14.41 -8.37 -24.19
CA ASN A 93 -14.28 -9.01 -25.49
C ASN A 93 -15.06 -10.32 -25.49
N GLY A 94 -15.70 -10.68 -26.60
CA GLY A 94 -16.39 -11.96 -26.78
C GLY A 94 -15.48 -13.20 -26.76
N PHE A 95 -14.22 -13.05 -26.34
CA PHE A 95 -13.21 -14.09 -26.27
C PHE A 95 -12.39 -13.99 -24.97
N ASP A 96 -11.86 -15.13 -24.53
CA ASP A 96 -10.90 -15.16 -23.42
C ASP A 96 -9.48 -14.80 -23.84
N ARG A 97 -9.13 -15.12 -25.09
CA ARG A 97 -7.91 -14.69 -25.77
C ARG A 97 -8.24 -14.46 -27.23
N ASP A 98 -7.77 -13.35 -27.77
CA ASP A 98 -7.97 -13.01 -29.17
C ASP A 98 -7.35 -14.11 -30.06
N PRO A 99 -8.07 -14.68 -31.04
CA PRO A 99 -7.48 -15.59 -32.03
C PRO A 99 -6.24 -15.01 -32.73
N ARG A 100 -6.22 -13.68 -32.95
CA ARG A 100 -5.08 -12.96 -33.49
C ARG A 100 -4.20 -12.48 -32.34
N ARG A 101 -2.96 -12.95 -32.27
CA ARG A 101 -1.96 -12.48 -31.29
C ARG A 101 -1.05 -11.38 -31.83
N TYR A 102 -0.74 -11.40 -33.13
CA TYR A 102 0.30 -10.56 -33.70
C TYR A 102 -0.29 -9.37 -34.46
N PHE A 103 0.29 -8.19 -34.22
CA PHE A 103 0.03 -6.99 -34.98
C PHE A 103 0.64 -7.10 -36.39
N THR A 104 0.04 -6.39 -37.35
CA THR A 104 0.49 -6.35 -38.75
C THR A 104 1.59 -5.31 -38.97
N ASP A 105 2.20 -5.28 -40.15
CA ASP A 105 3.12 -4.20 -40.52
C ASP A 105 2.41 -2.86 -40.72
N ALA A 106 1.13 -2.86 -41.12
CA ALA A 106 0.32 -1.63 -41.15
C ALA A 106 0.12 -1.06 -39.74
N ASP A 107 -0.06 -1.91 -38.72
CA ASP A 107 -0.13 -1.48 -37.32
C ASP A 107 1.20 -0.91 -36.83
N ARG A 108 2.32 -1.48 -37.29
CA ARG A 108 3.68 -0.97 -37.03
C ARG A 108 3.87 0.43 -37.60
N GLU A 109 3.51 0.63 -38.86
CA GLU A 109 3.61 1.95 -39.50
C GLU A 109 2.73 2.98 -38.80
N HIS A 110 1.48 2.61 -38.48
CA HIS A 110 0.53 3.44 -37.73
C HIS A 110 1.13 3.90 -36.39
N ILE A 111 1.61 2.97 -35.56
CA ILE A 111 2.10 3.32 -34.23
C ILE A 111 3.41 4.11 -34.28
N ILE A 112 4.30 3.84 -35.25
CA ILE A 112 5.51 4.65 -35.44
C ILE A 112 5.14 6.08 -35.81
N ALA A 113 4.18 6.27 -36.73
CA ALA A 113 3.68 7.59 -37.10
C ALA A 113 3.06 8.32 -35.90
N CYS A 114 2.24 7.62 -35.10
CA CYS A 114 1.58 8.20 -33.93
C CYS A 114 2.56 8.59 -32.81
N THR A 115 3.65 7.84 -32.66
CA THR A 115 4.59 8.01 -31.54
C THR A 115 5.87 8.75 -31.93
N SER A 116 6.00 9.14 -33.20
CA SER A 116 7.26 9.61 -33.81
C SER A 116 8.42 8.64 -33.58
N GLY A 117 8.12 7.34 -33.55
CA GLY A 117 9.07 6.26 -33.29
C GLY A 117 9.64 6.19 -31.85
N GLN A 118 9.22 7.06 -30.94
CA GLN A 118 9.72 7.12 -29.57
C GLN A 118 8.94 6.19 -28.63
N CYS A 119 9.64 5.56 -27.68
CA CYS A 119 9.03 4.69 -26.67
C CYS A 119 7.95 5.43 -25.85
N GLU A 120 6.80 4.77 -25.62
CA GLU A 120 5.67 5.33 -24.89
C GLU A 120 5.76 5.18 -23.36
N HIS A 121 6.72 4.40 -22.85
CA HIS A 121 6.88 4.23 -21.41
C HIS A 121 7.18 5.56 -20.72
N ARG A 122 6.47 5.83 -19.62
CA ARG A 122 6.67 7.01 -18.77
C ARG A 122 7.08 6.63 -17.36
N MET A 123 8.18 7.20 -16.88
CA MET A 123 8.61 7.08 -15.50
C MET A 123 7.69 7.91 -14.60
N LEU A 124 7.05 7.24 -13.63
CA LEU A 124 6.01 7.84 -12.76
C LEU A 124 4.85 8.48 -13.53
N GLY A 125 4.65 8.10 -14.80
CA GLY A 125 3.67 8.72 -15.70
C GLY A 125 4.05 10.11 -16.22
N LEU A 126 5.20 10.67 -15.83
CA LEU A 126 5.60 12.04 -16.18
C LEU A 126 6.61 12.04 -17.33
N PHE A 127 7.76 11.39 -17.14
CA PHE A 127 8.88 11.50 -18.06
C PHE A 127 8.86 10.40 -19.11
N ARG A 128 8.61 10.76 -20.37
CA ARG A 128 8.66 9.81 -21.50
C ARG A 128 10.08 9.30 -21.70
N CYS A 129 10.20 8.01 -21.99
CA CYS A 129 11.47 7.39 -22.32
C CYS A 129 12.02 7.99 -23.63
N HIS A 130 13.27 8.43 -23.62
CA HIS A 130 13.96 9.00 -24.80
C HIS A 130 14.43 7.97 -25.82
N ARG A 131 14.35 6.66 -25.51
CA ARG A 131 14.81 5.61 -26.42
C ARG A 131 13.82 5.43 -27.57
N PRO A 132 14.27 5.05 -28.78
CA PRO A 132 13.38 4.61 -29.82
C PRO A 132 12.58 3.39 -29.33
N GLY A 133 11.30 3.35 -29.67
CA GLY A 133 10.53 2.12 -29.55
C GLY A 133 10.97 1.15 -30.66
N GLY A 134 10.68 -0.13 -30.45
CA GLY A 134 11.04 -1.17 -31.42
C GLY A 134 10.15 -2.42 -31.36
N GLN A 135 9.22 -2.47 -30.42
CA GLN A 135 8.34 -3.61 -30.21
C GLN A 135 6.90 -3.12 -30.04
N MET A 136 6.00 -3.74 -30.81
CA MET A 136 4.56 -3.63 -30.62
C MET A 136 4.17 -4.56 -29.48
N ASP A 137 3.38 -4.05 -28.55
CA ASP A 137 2.88 -4.83 -27.42
C ASP A 137 1.44 -4.42 -27.09
N HIS A 138 0.72 -5.30 -26.41
CA HIS A 138 -0.65 -5.05 -25.97
C HIS A 138 -0.63 -4.30 -24.65
N HIS A 139 -1.23 -3.11 -24.56
CA HIS A 139 -1.33 -2.35 -23.31
C HIS A 139 -2.00 -3.19 -22.21
N TYR A 140 -3.19 -3.71 -22.48
CA TYR A 140 -3.81 -4.79 -21.73
C TYR A 140 -3.37 -6.14 -22.32
N PRO A 141 -2.69 -7.02 -21.57
CA PRO A 141 -2.04 -8.21 -22.13
C PRO A 141 -3.00 -9.18 -22.85
N TRP A 142 -2.58 -9.66 -24.02
CA TRP A 142 -3.31 -10.68 -24.79
C TRP A 142 -3.61 -11.95 -23.98
N SER A 143 -2.67 -12.41 -23.14
CA SER A 143 -2.83 -13.59 -22.28
C SER A 143 -3.98 -13.46 -21.27
N HIS A 144 -4.42 -12.24 -20.97
CA HIS A 144 -5.50 -11.91 -20.05
C HIS A 144 -6.79 -11.45 -20.76
N GLY A 145 -6.87 -11.56 -22.09
CA GLY A 145 -8.05 -11.23 -22.88
C GLY A 145 -8.05 -9.84 -23.54
N GLY A 146 -6.90 -9.17 -23.59
CA GLY A 146 -6.75 -7.97 -24.42
C GLY A 146 -6.78 -8.29 -25.91
N ALA A 147 -7.49 -7.47 -26.69
CA ALA A 147 -7.59 -7.63 -28.13
C ALA A 147 -6.34 -7.14 -28.86
N THR A 148 -6.03 -7.71 -30.02
CA THR A 148 -5.07 -7.18 -30.99
C THR A 148 -5.75 -6.11 -31.84
N SER A 149 -5.95 -4.95 -31.24
CA SER A 149 -6.51 -3.73 -31.85
C SER A 149 -5.51 -2.59 -31.71
N ARG A 150 -5.62 -1.58 -32.58
CA ARG A 150 -4.85 -0.32 -32.44
C ARG A 150 -5.17 0.42 -31.14
N ARG A 151 -6.38 0.27 -30.59
CA ARG A 151 -6.77 0.77 -29.26
C ARG A 151 -6.12 0.01 -28.11
N ASN A 152 -5.46 -1.11 -28.37
CA ASN A 152 -4.67 -1.83 -27.36
C ASN A 152 -3.17 -1.81 -27.68
N LEU A 153 -2.74 -1.10 -28.71
CA LEU A 153 -1.36 -1.12 -29.19
C LEU A 153 -0.50 -0.07 -28.47
N VAL A 154 0.68 -0.50 -28.02
CA VAL A 154 1.74 0.38 -27.50
C VAL A 154 3.08 0.13 -28.18
N TRP A 155 3.88 1.19 -28.31
CA TRP A 155 5.23 1.17 -28.87
C TRP A 155 6.29 1.28 -27.77
N LEU A 156 6.99 0.19 -27.51
CA LEU A 156 7.95 0.10 -26.41
C LEU A 156 9.37 -0.22 -26.91
N CYS A 157 10.36 0.31 -26.20
CA CYS A 157 11.74 -0.14 -26.35
C CYS A 157 11.92 -1.49 -25.66
N ALA A 158 12.91 -2.28 -26.09
CA ALA A 158 13.11 -3.64 -25.60
C ALA A 158 13.21 -3.75 -24.05
N THR A 159 13.80 -2.75 -23.39
CA THR A 159 13.89 -2.72 -21.92
C THR A 159 12.52 -2.59 -21.26
N HIS A 160 11.68 -1.66 -21.75
CA HIS A 160 10.38 -1.39 -21.14
C HIS A 160 9.35 -2.45 -21.52
N ASN A 161 9.45 -3.02 -22.72
CA ASN A 161 8.63 -4.16 -23.11
C ASN A 161 8.86 -5.35 -22.16
N ARG A 162 10.13 -5.73 -21.92
CA ARG A 162 10.46 -6.80 -20.96
C ARG A 162 10.01 -6.50 -19.53
N ARG A 163 10.11 -5.24 -19.09
CA ARG A 163 9.65 -4.83 -17.75
C ARG A 163 8.13 -4.86 -17.61
N LYS A 164 7.41 -4.53 -18.68
CA LYS A 164 5.95 -4.59 -18.73
C LYS A 164 5.48 -6.04 -18.64
N SER A 165 6.06 -6.95 -19.43
CA SER A 165 5.63 -8.35 -19.48
C SER A 165 4.11 -8.44 -19.72
N ASP A 166 3.50 -9.47 -19.15
CA ASP A 166 2.07 -9.74 -19.00
C ASP A 166 1.41 -8.97 -17.83
N ARG A 167 2.04 -7.92 -17.29
CA ARG A 167 1.43 -7.16 -16.19
C ARG A 167 0.18 -6.41 -16.69
N ILE A 168 -0.95 -6.62 -16.00
CA ILE A 168 -2.16 -5.82 -16.20
C ILE A 168 -1.89 -4.36 -15.78
N PRO A 169 -2.11 -3.37 -16.66
CA PRO A 169 -1.91 -1.97 -16.34
C PRO A 169 -2.91 -1.49 -15.27
N THR A 170 -2.52 -0.47 -14.50
CA THR A 170 -3.44 0.17 -13.54
C THR A 170 -4.28 1.23 -14.25
N ARG A 171 -5.48 1.52 -13.72
CA ARG A 171 -6.35 2.57 -14.27
C ARG A 171 -5.67 3.94 -14.30
N LEU A 172 -4.85 4.24 -13.29
CA LEU A 172 -4.06 5.46 -13.23
C LEU A 172 -2.98 5.48 -14.32
N TYR A 173 -2.23 4.39 -14.51
CA TYR A 173 -1.20 4.33 -15.55
C TYR A 173 -1.80 4.52 -16.94
N THR A 174 -2.93 3.88 -17.23
CA THR A 174 -3.65 4.04 -18.50
C THR A 174 -4.07 5.48 -18.74
N ARG A 175 -4.73 6.12 -17.77
CA ARG A 175 -5.15 7.53 -17.89
C ARG A 175 -3.98 8.48 -18.09
N LEU A 176 -2.87 8.26 -17.39
CA LEU A 176 -1.67 9.08 -17.55
C LEU A 176 -1.06 8.91 -18.94
N LEU A 177 -1.11 7.70 -19.52
CA LEU A 177 -0.66 7.45 -20.88
C LEU A 177 -1.62 8.06 -21.93
N GLU A 178 -2.93 7.93 -21.74
CA GLU A 178 -3.95 8.55 -22.61
C GLU A 178 -3.82 10.07 -22.62
N HIS A 179 -3.76 10.71 -21.45
CA HIS A 179 -3.56 12.15 -21.33
C HIS A 179 -2.24 12.58 -21.98
N ALA A 180 -1.17 11.81 -21.75
CA ALA A 180 0.10 12.04 -22.42
C ALA A 180 0.03 11.93 -23.94
N ARG A 181 -0.81 11.05 -24.49
CA ARG A 181 -1.00 10.93 -25.94
C ARG A 181 -1.67 12.17 -26.52
N GLU A 182 -2.48 12.92 -25.76
CA GLU A 182 -3.10 14.16 -26.25
C GLU A 182 -2.07 15.16 -26.81
N ASP A 183 -0.84 15.17 -26.27
CA ASP A 183 0.25 16.06 -26.68
C ASP A 183 0.92 15.69 -28.01
N TYR A 184 1.07 14.39 -28.30
CA TYR A 184 1.90 13.91 -29.42
C TYR A 184 1.16 13.02 -30.40
N TRP A 185 -0.04 12.56 -30.06
CA TRP A 185 -0.85 11.73 -30.94
C TRP A 185 -1.48 12.58 -32.03
N PRO A 186 -1.37 12.18 -33.30
CA PRO A 186 -1.86 13.00 -34.39
C PRO A 186 -3.39 13.04 -34.40
N VAL A 187 -3.94 14.17 -34.85
CA VAL A 187 -5.40 14.40 -34.90
C VAL A 187 -6.14 13.32 -35.70
N TRP A 188 -5.54 12.86 -36.81
CA TRP A 188 -6.12 11.85 -37.69
C TRP A 188 -6.22 10.45 -37.06
N ALA A 189 -5.54 10.19 -35.93
CA ALA A 189 -5.49 8.88 -35.28
C ALA A 189 -6.14 8.85 -33.89
N ARG A 190 -6.85 9.91 -33.49
CA ARG A 190 -7.34 10.08 -32.11
C ARG A 190 -8.37 9.02 -31.70
N ASP A 191 -9.03 8.38 -32.64
CA ASP A 191 -9.94 7.25 -32.45
C ASP A 191 -9.25 5.99 -31.88
N THR A 192 -7.94 5.83 -32.14
CA THR A 192 -7.10 4.73 -31.63
C THR A 192 -6.26 5.11 -30.41
N MET A 193 -6.37 6.36 -29.95
CA MET A 193 -5.59 6.90 -28.84
C MET A 193 -5.97 6.27 -27.49
N ILE A 194 -7.26 5.98 -27.32
CA ILE A 194 -7.87 5.47 -26.09
C ILE A 194 -7.48 4.00 -25.89
N LEU A 195 -7.09 3.65 -24.67
CA LEU A 195 -6.55 2.34 -24.31
C LEU A 195 -7.58 1.50 -23.58
N ASP A 196 -8.60 1.04 -24.31
CA ASP A 196 -9.71 0.25 -23.75
C ASP A 196 -9.47 -1.27 -23.77
N GLY A 197 -8.53 -1.74 -24.60
CA GLY A 197 -8.23 -3.17 -24.77
C GLY A 197 -9.32 -3.96 -25.50
N LEU A 198 -10.31 -3.26 -26.08
CA LEU A 198 -11.42 -3.85 -26.79
C LEU A 198 -11.01 -4.26 -28.20
N ALA A 199 -11.68 -5.27 -28.73
CA ALA A 199 -11.61 -5.59 -30.14
C ALA A 199 -12.19 -4.43 -30.96
N ASP A 200 -11.60 -4.16 -32.11
CA ASP A 200 -12.22 -3.25 -33.07
C ASP A 200 -13.56 -3.87 -33.46
N THR A 201 -14.66 -3.14 -33.25
CA THR A 201 -15.96 -3.56 -33.74
C THR A 201 -15.83 -3.72 -35.25
N THR A 202 -16.07 -4.91 -35.75
CA THR A 202 -16.11 -5.20 -37.19
C THR A 202 -17.22 -4.36 -37.83
N ASP A 203 -16.90 -3.15 -38.25
CA ASP A 203 -17.75 -2.30 -39.09
C ASP A 203 -16.91 -1.44 -40.05
N ASP A 204 -15.71 -1.92 -40.40
CA ASP A 204 -14.90 -1.29 -41.46
C ASP A 204 -14.05 -2.31 -42.24
N THR A 205 -14.41 -3.60 -42.17
CA THR A 205 -13.73 -4.66 -42.95
C THR A 205 -14.68 -5.78 -43.35
N THR A 206 -15.84 -5.42 -43.85
CA THR A 206 -16.49 -6.19 -44.92
C THR A 206 -16.21 -5.43 -46.21
N PRO A 207 -15.27 -5.86 -47.08
CA PRO A 207 -15.56 -5.73 -48.49
C PRO A 207 -16.88 -6.49 -48.69
N ASP A 208 -17.91 -5.82 -49.18
CA ASP A 208 -19.05 -6.48 -49.80
C ASP A 208 -18.49 -7.46 -50.84
N MET A 209 -18.29 -8.70 -50.41
CA MET A 209 -18.34 -9.85 -51.31
C MET A 209 -19.77 -10.34 -51.23
N ASP A 210 -20.68 -9.48 -51.69
CA ASP A 210 -21.92 -9.97 -52.24
C ASP A 210 -21.52 -10.90 -53.38
N ASP A 211 -21.97 -12.14 -53.22
CA ASP A 211 -21.88 -13.21 -54.18
C ASP A 211 -22.34 -12.68 -55.55
N ASP A 212 -21.41 -12.46 -56.48
CA ASP A 212 -21.72 -12.50 -57.92
C ASP A 212 -21.71 -13.98 -58.29
N ASP A 213 -22.83 -14.63 -58.00
CA ASP A 213 -23.26 -15.88 -58.61
C ASP A 213 -23.53 -15.62 -60.10
N GLY A 214 -22.43 -15.39 -60.83
CA GLY A 214 -22.38 -15.36 -62.27
C GLY A 214 -22.76 -16.73 -62.83
N ASP A 215 -24.07 -16.88 -63.03
CA ASP A 215 -24.73 -17.77 -63.96
C ASP A 215 -23.82 -18.09 -65.15
N TRP A 216 -23.30 -19.32 -65.19
CA TRP A 216 -22.63 -19.85 -66.36
C TRP A 216 -23.68 -20.60 -67.19
N PRO A 217 -24.22 -20.02 -68.28
CA PRO A 217 -25.04 -20.80 -69.18
C PRO A 217 -24.12 -21.77 -69.93
N GLY A 218 -24.34 -23.06 -69.65
CA GLY A 218 -23.85 -24.12 -70.52
C GLY A 218 -24.52 -24.02 -71.89
N GLU A 219 -23.70 -24.08 -72.93
CA GLU A 219 -23.90 -24.81 -74.19
C GLU A 219 -22.58 -24.83 -74.97
#